data_AF-A0A2T3FZ01-F1
#
_entry.id   AF-A0A2T3FZ01-F1
#
_cell.length_a   1.000
_cell.length_b   1.000
_cell.length_c   1.000
_cell.angle_alpha   90.00
_cell.angle_beta   90.00
_cell.angle_gamma   90.00
#
_symmetry.space_group_name_H-M   'P 1'
#
loop_
_entity.id
_entity.type
_entity.pdbx_description
1 polymer ?
#
loop_
_entity_poly.entity_id
_entity_poly.type
_entity_poly.pdbx_seq_one_letter_code
_entity_poly.pdbx_strand_id
1 'polypeptide(L)'
;MTYYWPGEDIYGSLTSTGAIAQEGKTIAVDPSIIPYGSTVLIDGKEYLAQDCGGAIKGNKIDIFSEYPKQERYQVEIYIKRGK
;
A
#
# COMPACT_ATOMS: atom_id res chain seq x y z
N MET A 1 0.97 2.57 9.51
CA MET A 1 1.05 1.43 8.60
C MET A 1 0.24 0.28 9.16
N THR A 2 -0.54 -0.36 8.32
CA THR A 2 -1.35 -1.56 8.58
C THR A 2 -1.15 -2.56 7.44
N TYR A 3 -1.90 -3.67 7.45
CA TYR A 3 -1.93 -4.65 6.37
C TYR A 3 -3.36 -4.94 5.94
N TYR A 4 -3.51 -5.22 4.64
CA TYR A 4 -4.74 -5.76 4.04
C TYR A 4 -4.44 -7.04 3.26
N TRP A 5 -5.46 -7.88 3.05
CA TRP A 5 -5.33 -9.15 2.33
C TRP A 5 -6.54 -9.42 1.42
N PRO A 6 -6.45 -10.35 0.44
CA PRO A 6 -7.52 -10.60 -0.53
C PRO A 6 -8.86 -11.10 0.05
N GLY A 7 -8.90 -11.44 1.33
CA GLY A 7 -10.11 -11.94 1.99
C GLY A 7 -10.84 -10.88 2.80
N GLU A 8 -10.38 -9.62 2.80
CA GLU A 8 -11.05 -8.53 3.52
C GLU A 8 -12.31 -8.03 2.83
N ASP A 9 -12.36 -8.08 1.50
CA ASP A 9 -13.46 -7.55 0.71
C ASP A 9 -13.77 -8.39 -0.54
N ILE A 10 -14.70 -7.89 -1.36
CA ILE A 10 -15.17 -8.55 -2.59
C ILE A 10 -14.23 -8.36 -3.78
N TYR A 11 -13.29 -7.41 -3.73
CA TYR A 11 -12.37 -7.09 -4.81
C TYR A 11 -11.14 -7.99 -4.80
N GLY A 12 -10.83 -8.59 -3.65
CA GLY A 12 -9.74 -9.54 -3.51
C GLY A 12 -8.38 -8.88 -3.75
N SER A 13 -7.64 -9.36 -4.75
CA SER A 13 -6.32 -8.80 -5.08
C SER A 13 -6.37 -7.68 -6.13
N LEU A 14 -7.55 -7.28 -6.62
CA LEU A 14 -7.65 -6.23 -7.64
C LEU A 14 -7.45 -4.84 -7.01
N THR A 15 -6.41 -4.14 -7.43
CA THR A 15 -6.12 -2.78 -6.92
C THR A 15 -6.89 -1.70 -7.65
N SER A 16 -6.94 -0.51 -7.06
CA SER A 16 -7.55 0.70 -7.64
C SER A 16 -6.94 1.12 -8.99
N THR A 17 -5.69 0.74 -9.28
CA THR A 17 -5.06 0.97 -10.59
C THR A 17 -5.33 -0.14 -11.61
N GLY A 18 -6.08 -1.18 -11.23
CA GLY A 18 -6.33 -2.38 -12.05
C GLY A 18 -5.17 -3.39 -12.04
N ALA A 19 -4.19 -3.23 -11.16
CA ALA A 19 -3.11 -4.21 -11.00
C ALA A 19 -3.56 -5.35 -10.08
N ILE A 20 -2.89 -6.50 -10.16
CA ILE A 20 -3.02 -7.54 -9.14
C ILE A 20 -2.00 -7.29 -8.04
N ALA A 21 -2.50 -7.10 -6.82
CA ALA A 21 -1.71 -6.87 -5.63
C ALA A 21 -0.73 -8.02 -5.37
N GLN A 22 0.49 -7.68 -4.97
CA GLN A 22 1.58 -8.62 -4.76
C GLN A 22 2.26 -8.35 -3.41
N GLU A 23 2.45 -9.39 -2.60
CA GLU A 23 3.08 -9.25 -1.29
C GLU A 23 4.52 -8.75 -1.45
N GLY A 24 4.90 -7.79 -0.61
CA GLY A 24 6.21 -7.17 -0.68
C GLY A 24 6.40 -6.22 -1.86
N LYS A 25 5.32 -5.85 -2.57
CA LYS A 25 5.35 -4.87 -3.66
C LYS A 25 4.23 -3.85 -3.51
N THR A 26 2.99 -4.29 -3.36
CA THR A 26 1.83 -3.41 -3.46
C THR A 26 1.50 -2.75 -2.13
N ILE A 27 1.20 -1.45 -2.17
CA ILE A 27 0.66 -0.70 -1.05
C ILE A 27 -0.59 0.09 -1.45
N ALA A 28 -1.52 0.20 -0.52
CA ALA A 28 -2.63 1.13 -0.56
C ALA A 28 -2.25 2.45 0.14
N VAL A 29 -2.53 3.58 -0.50
CA VAL A 29 -2.17 4.92 -0.02
C VAL A 29 -3.31 5.92 -0.25
N ASP A 30 -3.17 7.14 0.28
CA ASP A 30 -3.93 8.29 -0.18
C ASP A 30 -3.29 8.89 -1.44
N PRO A 31 -3.91 8.77 -2.63
CA PRO A 31 -3.30 9.22 -3.89
C PRO A 31 -3.10 10.73 -3.99
N SER A 32 -3.80 11.52 -3.15
CA SER A 32 -3.61 12.98 -3.11
C SER A 32 -2.31 13.41 -2.43
N ILE A 33 -1.69 12.49 -1.67
CA ILE A 33 -0.42 12.71 -0.95
C ILE A 33 0.70 11.88 -1.59
N ILE A 34 0.42 10.61 -1.90
CA ILE A 34 1.35 9.69 -2.56
C ILE A 34 0.72 9.26 -3.88
N PRO A 35 1.05 9.91 -5.01
CA PRO A 35 0.48 9.57 -6.31
C PRO A 35 0.70 8.10 -6.68
N TYR A 36 -0.23 7.50 -7.42
CA TYR A 36 -0.04 6.17 -7.97
C TYR A 36 1.23 6.08 -8.81
N GLY A 37 1.90 4.92 -8.75
CA GLY A 37 3.19 4.69 -9.38
C GLY A 37 4.38 5.20 -8.58
N SER A 38 4.17 5.90 -7.45
CA SER A 38 5.26 6.28 -6.56
C SER A 38 5.95 5.05 -5.96
N THR A 39 7.28 5.06 -5.96
CA THR A 39 8.08 4.10 -5.19
C THR A 39 8.28 4.64 -3.77
N VAL A 40 7.80 3.90 -2.79
CA VAL A 40 7.89 4.21 -1.36
C VAL A 40 8.85 3.23 -0.71
N LEU A 41 9.85 3.75 -0.01
CA LEU A 41 10.78 2.97 0.80
C LEU A 41 10.24 2.86 2.22
N ILE A 42 10.02 1.63 2.68
CA ILE A 42 9.54 1.29 4.02
C ILE A 42 10.53 0.27 4.60
N ASP A 43 11.17 0.61 5.72
CA ASP A 43 12.17 -0.24 6.39
C ASP A 43 13.25 -0.82 5.43
N GLY A 44 13.69 0.00 4.47
CA GLY A 44 14.71 -0.38 3.48
C GLY A 44 14.20 -1.21 2.30
N LYS A 45 12.90 -1.51 2.23
CA LYS A 45 12.27 -2.22 1.11
C LYS A 45 11.42 -1.28 0.26
N GLU A 46 11.53 -1.43 -1.05
CA GLU A 46 10.76 -0.64 -2.02
C GLU A 46 9.37 -1.25 -2.25
N TYR A 47 8.36 -0.39 -2.24
CA TYR A 47 6.96 -0.70 -2.51
C TYR A 47 6.41 0.27 -3.56
N LEU A 48 5.35 -0.14 -4.25
CA LEU A 48 4.69 0.61 -5.31
C LEU A 48 3.27 0.99 -4.89
N ALA A 49 2.97 2.29 -4.94
CA ALA A 49 1.62 2.81 -4.71
C ALA A 49 0.70 2.43 -5.88
N GLN A 50 -0.16 1.44 -5.68
CA GLN A 50 -1.07 0.93 -6.72
C GLN A 50 -2.52 0.81 -6.24
N ASP A 51 -2.78 1.05 -4.96
CA ASP A 51 -4.10 0.84 -4.40
C ASP A 51 -4.54 1.98 -3.48
N CYS A 52 -5.83 2.01 -3.16
CA CYS A 52 -6.39 2.91 -2.15
C CYS A 52 -7.60 2.26 -1.49
N GLY A 53 -8.01 2.81 -0.35
CA GLY A 53 -9.21 2.37 0.37
C GLY A 53 -9.92 3.55 1.01
N GLY A 54 -11.21 3.39 1.30
CA GLY A 54 -12.00 4.44 1.94
C GLY A 54 -11.39 4.92 3.27
N ALA A 55 -10.81 4.00 4.04
CA ALA A 55 -10.17 4.28 5.32
C ALA A 55 -8.70 4.76 5.21
N ILE A 56 -8.09 4.60 4.03
CA ILE A 56 -6.69 4.95 3.75
C ILE A 56 -6.64 6.39 3.23
N LYS A 57 -6.63 7.32 4.20
CA LYS A 57 -6.63 8.77 3.99
C LYS A 57 -5.54 9.43 4.83
N GLY A 58 -4.94 10.50 4.33
CA GLY A 58 -3.82 11.17 4.97
C GLY A 58 -2.54 10.33 4.93
N ASN A 59 -1.74 10.41 6.01
CA ASN A 59 -0.47 9.69 6.13
C ASN A 59 -0.64 8.21 6.54
N LYS A 60 -1.65 7.53 5.99
CA LYS A 60 -1.92 6.11 6.21
C LYS A 60 -1.46 5.31 5.01
N ILE A 61 -0.87 4.14 5.30
CA ILE A 61 -0.38 3.19 4.31
C ILE A 61 -0.83 1.81 4.76
N ASP A 62 -1.37 1.04 3.82
CA ASP A 62 -1.73 -0.36 4.00
C ASP A 62 -0.86 -1.24 3.10
N ILE A 63 -0.14 -2.20 3.67
CA ILE A 63 0.71 -3.12 2.91
C ILE A 63 -0.11 -4.35 2.54
N PHE A 64 -0.09 -4.73 1.27
CA PHE A 64 -0.71 -5.97 0.85
C PHE A 64 0.06 -7.19 1.37
N SER A 65 -0.68 -8.15 1.93
CA SER A 65 -0.19 -9.49 2.28
C SER A 65 -1.11 -10.57 1.73
N GLU A 66 -0.55 -11.72 1.38
CA GLU A 66 -1.35 -12.87 0.90
C GLU A 66 -2.24 -13.48 1.99
N TYR A 67 -1.92 -13.23 3.26
CA TYR A 67 -2.60 -13.80 4.43
C TYR A 67 -2.96 -12.69 5.43
N PRO A 68 -4.00 -12.87 6.27
CA PRO A 68 -4.36 -11.90 7.29
C PRO A 68 -3.21 -11.62 8.26
N LYS A 69 -2.92 -10.34 8.48
CA LYS A 69 -1.96 -9.84 9.47
C LYS A 69 -2.60 -8.72 10.29
N GLN A 70 -2.61 -8.88 11.61
CA GLN A 70 -3.15 -7.88 12.53
C GLN A 70 -2.01 -7.13 13.21
N GLU A 71 -1.34 -6.30 12.44
CA GLU A 71 -0.18 -5.54 12.89
C GLU A 71 -0.35 -4.07 12.55
N ARG A 72 0.11 -3.20 13.44
CA ARG A 72 0.05 -1.75 13.25
C ARG A 72 1.33 -1.09 13.75
N TYR A 73 1.96 -0.33 12.86
CA TYR A 73 3.21 0.36 13.14
C TYR A 73 3.14 1.83 12.76
N GLN A 74 3.92 2.64 13.48
CA GLN A 74 4.33 3.96 13.00
C GLN A 74 5.74 3.80 12.44
N VAL A 75 5.92 4.20 11.19
CA VAL A 75 7.20 4.10 10.48
C VAL A 75 7.40 5.39 9.69
N GLU A 76 8.66 5.81 9.58
CA GLU A 76 9.04 6.84 8.63
C GLU A 76 9.17 6.21 7.24
N ILE A 77 8.72 6.94 6.23
CA ILE A 77 8.80 6.49 4.83
C ILE A 77 9.53 7.52 3.99
N TYR A 78 10.15 7.04 2.91
CA TYR A 78 10.82 7.89 1.95
C TYR A 78 10.20 7.68 0.58
N ILE A 79 9.81 8.77 -0.08
CA ILE A 79 9.30 8.71 -1.46
C ILE A 79 10.47 8.98 -2.40
N LYS A 80 10.77 8.02 -3.26
CA LYS A 80 11.84 8.16 -4.25
C LYS A 80 11.38 9.18 -5.31
N ARG A 81 11.99 10.37 -5.30
CA ARG A 81 11.78 11.34 -6.38
C ARG A 81 12.51 10.86 -7.63
N GLY A 82 11.84 10.96 -8.79
CA GLY A 82 12.44 10.63 -10.08
C GLY A 82 13.72 11.42 -10.34
N LYS A 83 14.62 10.83 -11.15
CA LYS A 83 15.78 11.54 -11.69
C LYS A 83 15.35 12.69 -12.59
#